data_AF-A0A4Q3VMI2-F1
#
_entry.id   AF-A0A4Q3VMI2-F1
#
_cell.length_a   1.000
_cell.length_b   1.000
_cell.length_c   1.000
_cell.angle_alpha   90.00
_cell.angle_beta   90.00
_cell.angle_gamma   90.00
#
_symmetry.space_group_name_H-M   'P 1'
#
loop_
_entity.id
_entity.type
_entity.pdbx_description
1 polymer ?
#
loop_
_entity_poly.entity_id
_entity_poly.type
_entity_poly.pdbx_seq_one_letter_code
_entity_poly.pdbx_strand_id
1 'polypeptide(L)'
;FAFANATINSAVTIFLLFALIAVKQKKYIVHRNLMLGAMILSVLFLMSYICHHLFTDPTSYPPGNDTARTIYYILLATHIPLAGLILPLILFTAYRALTGEYTRHKKLARITWPVWFYVALSGVAIYWMIEPYY
;
A
#
# COMPACT_ATOMS: atom_id res chain seq x y z
N PHE A 1 2.09 2.70 -17.10
CA PHE A 1 1.87 3.20 -15.72
C PHE A 1 1.48 2.09 -14.75
N ALA A 2 0.59 1.17 -15.14
CA ALA A 2 0.12 0.08 -14.28
C ALA A 2 1.26 -0.85 -13.77
N PHE A 3 2.19 -1.29 -14.63
CA PHE A 3 3.37 -2.08 -14.23
C PHE A 3 4.28 -1.36 -13.20
N ALA A 4 4.52 -0.06 -13.40
CA ALA A 4 5.31 0.74 -12.46
C ALA A 4 4.62 0.82 -11.10
N ASN A 5 3.30 1.03 -11.07
CA ASN A 5 2.50 1.08 -9.85
C ASN A 5 2.51 -0.25 -9.08
N ALA A 6 2.44 -1.38 -9.78
CA ALA A 6 2.56 -2.70 -9.18
C ALA A 6 3.97 -2.96 -8.62
N THR A 7 5.00 -2.53 -9.35
CA THR A 7 6.40 -2.66 -8.92
C THR A 7 6.66 -1.85 -7.64
N ILE A 8 6.16 -0.61 -7.58
CA ILE A 8 6.28 0.25 -6.40
C ILE A 8 5.55 -0.37 -5.20
N ASN A 9 4.31 -0.83 -5.36
CA ASN A 9 3.58 -1.49 -4.27
C ASN A 9 4.20 -2.81 -3.81
N SER A 10 4.82 -3.55 -4.73
CA SER A 10 5.58 -4.76 -4.40
C SER A 10 6.78 -4.40 -3.52
N ALA A 11 7.52 -3.35 -3.88
CA ALA A 11 8.62 -2.83 -3.06
C ALA A 11 8.14 -2.34 -1.68
N VAL A 12 7.01 -1.63 -1.61
CA VAL A 12 6.38 -1.22 -0.34
C VAL A 12 6.05 -2.44 0.53
N THR A 13 5.43 -3.47 -0.05
CA THR A 13 5.08 -4.71 0.65
C THR A 13 6.31 -5.37 1.28
N ILE A 14 7.40 -5.46 0.51
CA ILE A 14 8.68 -6.00 0.96
C ILE A 14 9.26 -5.15 2.10
N PHE A 15 9.24 -3.82 1.97
CA PHE A 15 9.75 -2.91 2.99
C PHE A 15 8.97 -3.03 4.29
N LEU A 16 7.64 -3.12 4.22
CA LEU A 16 6.78 -3.30 5.41
C LEU A 16 7.05 -4.62 6.12
N LEU A 17 7.29 -5.70 5.37
CA LEU A 17 7.63 -7.01 5.93
C LEU A 17 8.99 -6.98 6.63
N PHE A 18 10.02 -6.46 5.97
CA PHE A 18 11.34 -6.32 6.60
C PHE A 18 11.36 -5.32 7.75
N ALA A 19 10.56 -4.24 7.70
CA ALA A 19 10.43 -3.28 8.78
C ALA A 19 9.82 -3.93 10.02
N LEU A 20 8.86 -4.84 9.85
CA LEU A 20 8.28 -5.62 10.95
C LEU A 20 9.31 -6.58 11.57
N ILE A 21 10.12 -7.23 10.75
CA ILE A 21 11.21 -8.10 11.22
C ILE A 21 12.25 -7.27 11.99
N ALA A 22 12.66 -6.13 11.45
CA ALA A 22 13.66 -5.25 12.06
C ALA A 22 13.22 -4.74 13.44
N VAL A 23 11.96 -4.31 13.60
CA VAL A 23 11.47 -3.83 14.91
C VAL A 23 11.34 -4.97 15.92
N LYS A 24 10.96 -6.18 15.49
CA LYS A 24 10.96 -7.37 16.37
C LYS A 24 12.36 -7.75 16.85
N GLN A 25 13.37 -7.53 16.01
CA GLN A 25 14.79 -7.70 16.36
C GLN A 25 15.38 -6.48 17.12
N LYS A 26 14.56 -5.49 17.49
CA LYS A 26 14.98 -4.24 18.14
C LYS A 26 15.98 -3.41 17.31
N LYS A 27 16.08 -3.64 16.00
CA LYS A 27 16.91 -2.87 15.06
C LYS A 27 16.17 -1.62 14.59
N TYR A 28 16.04 -0.63 15.48
CA TYR A 28 15.18 0.54 15.26
C TYR A 28 15.64 1.47 14.13
N ILE A 29 16.95 1.59 13.89
CA ILE A 29 17.50 2.39 12.77
C ILE A 29 17.08 1.78 11.43
N VAL A 30 17.22 0.46 11.29
CA VAL A 30 16.81 -0.28 10.08
C VAL A 30 15.29 -0.16 9.88
N HIS A 31 14.50 -0.36 10.95
CA HIS A 31 13.06 -0.16 10.90
C HIS A 31 12.69 1.25 10.40
N ARG A 32 13.28 2.30 10.99
CA ARG A 32 13.02 3.70 10.60
C ARG A 32 13.32 3.92 9.12
N ASN A 33 14.47 3.47 8.64
CA ASN A 33 14.88 3.67 7.25
C ASN A 33 13.95 2.94 6.27
N LEU A 34 13.54 1.71 6.58
CA LEU A 34 12.58 0.95 5.78
C LEU A 34 11.20 1.62 5.77
N MET A 35 10.73 2.14 6.91
CA MET A 35 9.43 2.84 6.99
C MET A 35 9.44 4.15 6.21
N LEU A 36 10.53 4.92 6.26
CA LEU A 36 10.69 6.14 5.44
C LEU A 36 10.73 5.80 3.95
N GLY A 37 11.47 4.77 3.56
CA GLY A 37 11.49 4.29 2.18
C GLY A 37 10.11 3.87 1.69
N ALA A 38 9.35 3.14 2.51
CA ALA A 38 7.98 2.72 2.17
C ALA A 38 7.05 3.92 2.01
N MET A 39 7.22 4.96 2.81
CA MET A 39 6.46 6.21 2.71
C MET A 39 6.75 6.95 1.42
N ILE A 40 8.04 7.12 1.06
CA ILE A 40 8.46 7.76 -0.19
C ILE A 40 7.89 6.99 -1.39
N LEU A 41 8.01 5.67 -1.40
CA LEU A 41 7.45 4.82 -2.46
C LEU A 41 5.92 4.94 -2.53
N SER A 42 5.22 5.02 -1.40
CA SER A 42 3.76 5.18 -1.39
C SER A 42 3.33 6.53 -1.98
N VAL A 43 4.10 7.61 -1.74
CA VAL A 43 3.86 8.92 -2.37
C VAL A 43 4.10 8.85 -3.88
N LEU A 44 5.19 8.21 -4.32
CA LEU A 44 5.47 8.03 -5.75
C LEU A 44 4.39 7.20 -6.45
N PHE A 45 3.89 6.15 -5.79
CA PHE A 45 2.75 5.37 -6.26
C PHE A 45 1.50 6.25 -6.43
N LEU A 46 1.15 7.05 -5.41
CA LEU A 46 -0.03 7.92 -5.47
C LEU A 46 0.06 8.92 -6.62
N MET A 47 1.22 9.56 -6.80
CA MET A 47 1.44 10.48 -7.92
C MET A 47 1.29 9.78 -9.28
N SER A 48 1.92 8.61 -9.44
CA SER A 48 1.83 7.82 -10.67
C SER A 48 0.40 7.33 -10.94
N TYR A 49 -0.35 6.92 -9.91
CA TYR A 49 -1.75 6.51 -9.99
C TYR A 49 -2.66 7.66 -10.43
N ILE A 50 -2.53 8.83 -9.80
CA ILE A 50 -3.33 10.02 -10.16
C ILE A 50 -3.03 10.43 -11.60
N CYS A 51 -1.76 10.49 -11.99
CA CYS A 51 -1.39 10.79 -13.39
C CYS A 51 -2.06 9.80 -14.35
N HIS A 52 -1.96 8.49 -14.11
CA HIS A 52 -2.61 7.50 -14.96
C HIS A 52 -4.13 7.70 -15.04
N HIS A 53 -4.79 7.96 -13.91
CA HIS A 53 -6.24 8.17 -13.88
C HIS A 53 -6.68 9.43 -14.63
N LEU A 54 -5.84 10.46 -14.70
CA LEU A 54 -6.11 11.68 -15.46
C LEU A 54 -5.90 11.51 -16.98
N PHE A 55 -5.09 10.54 -17.40
CA PHE A 55 -4.68 10.35 -18.80
C PHE A 55 -5.20 9.05 -19.44
N THR A 56 -6.02 8.25 -18.77
CA THR A 56 -6.45 6.94 -19.27
C THR A 56 -7.92 6.70 -18.95
N ASP A 57 -8.68 6.23 -19.96
CA ASP A 57 -10.08 5.87 -19.81
C ASP A 57 -10.27 4.68 -18.84
N PRO A 58 -11.40 4.58 -18.14
CA PRO A 58 -11.64 3.51 -17.18
C PRO A 58 -11.63 2.13 -17.86
N THR A 59 -10.69 1.26 -17.48
CA THR A 59 -10.69 -0.13 -17.92
C THR A 59 -11.69 -0.95 -17.08
N SER A 60 -12.65 -1.57 -17.75
CA SER A 60 -13.62 -2.48 -17.13
C SER A 60 -13.16 -3.93 -17.24
N TYR A 61 -13.34 -4.72 -16.19
CA TYR A 61 -13.02 -6.15 -16.21
C TYR A 61 -13.93 -6.86 -17.23
N PRO A 62 -13.40 -7.62 -18.20
CA PRO A 62 -14.20 -8.17 -19.28
C PRO A 62 -15.22 -9.22 -18.80
N PRO A 63 -16.38 -9.32 -19.46
CA PRO A 63 -17.38 -10.35 -19.16
C PRO A 63 -16.89 -11.75 -19.54
N GLY A 64 -17.27 -12.79 -18.78
CA GLY A 64 -17.00 -14.19 -19.12
C GLY A 64 -16.34 -15.06 -18.03
N ASN A 65 -15.80 -14.47 -16.96
CA ASN A 65 -15.29 -15.19 -15.79
C ASN A 65 -15.88 -14.61 -14.49
N ASP A 66 -17.07 -15.07 -14.13
CA ASP A 66 -17.89 -14.47 -13.06
C ASP A 66 -17.21 -14.54 -11.69
N THR A 67 -16.45 -15.60 -11.41
CA THR A 67 -15.74 -15.76 -10.13
C THR A 67 -14.55 -14.80 -10.02
N ALA A 68 -13.67 -14.73 -11.04
CA ALA A 68 -12.50 -13.85 -11.01
C ALA A 68 -12.91 -12.37 -11.00
N ARG A 69 -13.96 -12.03 -11.76
CA ARG A 69 -14.57 -10.69 -11.78
C ARG A 69 -15.12 -10.29 -10.41
N THR A 70 -15.83 -11.19 -9.73
CA THR A 70 -16.37 -10.93 -8.39
C THR A 70 -15.24 -10.67 -7.38
N ILE A 71 -14.19 -11.49 -7.39
CA ILE A 71 -13.02 -11.31 -6.53
C ILE A 71 -12.34 -9.95 -6.81
N TYR A 72 -12.20 -9.59 -8.09
CA TYR A 72 -11.60 -8.32 -8.51
C TYR A 72 -12.38 -7.13 -7.93
N TYR A 73 -13.70 -7.11 -8.08
CA TYR A 73 -14.51 -6.00 -7.58
C TYR A 73 -14.58 -5.96 -6.06
N ILE A 74 -14.57 -7.10 -5.37
CA ILE A 74 -14.46 -7.12 -3.90
C ILE A 74 -13.14 -6.51 -3.46
N LEU A 75 -12.02 -6.95 -4.05
CA LEU A 75 -10.70 -6.40 -3.74
C LEU A 75 -10.61 -4.91 -4.06
N LEU A 76 -11.16 -4.46 -5.18
CA LEU A 76 -11.16 -3.06 -5.56
C LEU A 76 -12.01 -2.21 -4.60
N ALA A 77 -13.20 -2.71 -4.25
CA ALA A 77 -14.14 -2.05 -3.35
C ALA A 77 -13.58 -1.90 -1.93
N THR A 78 -12.77 -2.85 -1.45
CA THR A 78 -12.08 -2.73 -0.16
C THR A 78 -10.80 -1.91 -0.28
N HIS A 79 -10.02 -2.08 -1.35
CA HIS A 79 -8.74 -1.42 -1.53
C HIS A 79 -8.88 0.11 -1.59
N ILE A 80 -9.81 0.64 -2.39
CA ILE A 80 -9.92 2.09 -2.61
C ILE A 80 -10.21 2.85 -1.30
N PRO A 81 -11.24 2.50 -0.48
CA PRO A 81 -11.49 3.18 0.79
C PRO A 81 -10.34 3.02 1.79
N LEU A 82 -9.74 1.82 1.88
CA LEU A 82 -8.61 1.59 2.78
C LEU A 82 -7.38 2.38 2.35
N ALA A 83 -7.14 2.56 1.05
CA ALA A 83 -6.05 3.38 0.52
C ALA A 83 -6.22 4.87 0.86
N GLY A 84 -7.46 5.38 0.83
CA GLY A 84 -7.75 6.73 1.31
C GLY A 84 -7.54 6.89 2.81
N LEU A 85 -8.00 5.92 3.60
CA LEU A 85 -7.90 5.95 5.07
C LEU A 85 -6.46 5.76 5.57
N ILE A 86 -5.64 4.97 4.87
CA ILE A 86 -4.31 4.62 5.37
C ILE A 86 -3.33 5.78 5.30
N LEU A 87 -3.51 6.71 4.36
CA LEU A 87 -2.64 7.88 4.19
C LEU A 87 -2.55 8.74 5.47
N PRO A 88 -3.67 9.23 6.07
CA PRO A 88 -3.59 9.98 7.33
C PRO A 88 -3.08 9.11 8.50
N LEU A 89 -3.38 7.81 8.52
CA LEU A 89 -2.87 6.90 9.55
C LEU A 89 -1.35 6.75 9.50
N ILE A 90 -0.77 6.60 8.30
CA ILE A 90 0.68 6.53 8.10
C ILE A 90 1.34 7.82 8.59
N LEU A 91 0.82 8.98 8.18
CA LEU A 91 1.36 10.28 8.55
C LEU A 91 1.32 10.49 10.07
N PHE A 92 0.20 10.17 10.72
CA PHE A 92 0.08 10.32 12.17
C PHE A 92 0.97 9.31 12.94
N THR A 93 1.12 8.10 12.41
CA THR A 93 2.05 7.09 12.97
C THR A 93 3.49 7.55 12.88
N ALA A 94 3.88 8.16 11.76
CA ALA A 94 5.22 8.72 11.55
C ALA A 94 5.46 9.97 12.41
N TYR A 95 4.49 10.88 12.48
CA TYR A 95 4.54 12.07 13.34
C TYR A 95 4.87 11.69 14.79
N ARG A 96 4.15 10.72 15.35
CA ARG A 96 4.40 10.21 16.72
C ARG A 96 5.78 9.59 16.90
N ALA A 97 6.36 9.00 15.85
CA ALA A 97 7.72 8.49 15.92
C ALA A 97 8.75 9.64 15.92
N LEU A 98 8.51 10.68 15.12
CA LEU A 98 9.40 11.83 14.98
C LEU A 98 9.39 12.74 16.23
N THR A 99 8.25 12.83 16.93
CA THR A 99 8.14 13.57 18.20
C THR A 99 8.57 12.77 19.43
N GLY A 100 9.06 11.53 19.25
CA GLY A 100 9.53 10.68 20.34
C GLY A 100 8.41 10.02 21.16
N GLU A 101 7.14 10.13 20.74
CA GLU A 101 6.00 9.48 21.40
C GLU A 101 5.91 7.97 21.08
N TYR A 102 6.98 7.21 21.35
CA TYR A 102 7.11 5.81 20.94
C TYR A 102 5.99 4.89 21.45
N THR A 103 5.47 5.12 22.66
CA THR A 103 4.36 4.35 23.23
C THR A 103 3.08 4.53 22.40
N ARG A 104 2.77 5.77 22.02
CA ARG A 104 1.60 6.11 21.19
C ARG A 104 1.80 5.70 19.73
N HIS A 105 3.03 5.83 19.21
CA HIS A 105 3.44 5.29 17.92
C HIS A 105 3.17 3.78 17.86
N LYS A 106 3.65 2.99 18.84
CA LYS A 106 3.46 1.54 18.87
C LYS A 106 2.00 1.13 18.91
N LYS A 107 1.16 1.84 19.68
CA LYS A 107 -0.29 1.55 19.75
C LYS A 107 -0.96 1.75 18.39
N LEU A 108 -0.63 2.84 17.70
CA LEU A 108 -1.19 3.15 16.40
C LEU A 108 -0.63 2.25 15.30
N ALA A 109 0.68 1.99 15.31
CA ALA A 109 1.37 1.15 14.34
C ALA A 109 0.81 -0.28 14.27
N ARG A 110 0.26 -0.82 15.37
CA ARG A 110 -0.42 -2.13 15.35
C ARG A 110 -1.67 -2.15 14.48
N ILE A 111 -2.30 -1.00 14.24
CA ILE A 111 -3.46 -0.85 13.37
C ILE A 111 -3.01 -0.40 11.97
N THR A 112 -2.11 0.59 11.91
CA THR A 112 -1.60 1.13 10.65
C THR A 112 -0.88 0.08 9.83
N TRP A 113 0.01 -0.72 10.44
CA TRP A 113 0.81 -1.70 9.70
C TRP A 113 -0.01 -2.75 8.94
N PRO A 114 -1.00 -3.46 9.54
CA PRO A 114 -1.76 -4.47 8.80
C PRO A 114 -2.63 -3.86 7.69
N VAL A 115 -3.23 -2.68 7.92
CA VAL A 115 -4.03 -1.99 6.89
C VAL A 115 -3.13 -1.54 5.74
N TRP A 116 -1.95 -0.99 6.03
CA TRP A 116 -1.00 -0.57 5.01
C TRP A 116 -0.47 -1.75 4.21
N PHE A 117 -0.13 -2.84 4.89
CA PHE A 117 0.30 -4.07 4.24
C PHE A 117 -0.80 -4.65 3.33
N TYR A 118 -2.05 -4.67 3.80
CA TYR A 118 -3.19 -5.11 3.01
C TYR A 118 -3.36 -4.28 1.74
N VAL A 119 -3.33 -2.94 1.85
CA VAL A 119 -3.46 -2.04 0.70
C VAL A 119 -2.30 -2.25 -0.30
N ALA A 120 -1.06 -2.32 0.17
CA ALA A 120 0.09 -2.54 -0.70
C ALA A 120 0.00 -3.88 -1.45
N LEU A 121 -0.36 -4.96 -0.75
CA LEU A 121 -0.47 -6.29 -1.35
C LEU A 121 -1.66 -6.40 -2.32
N SER A 122 -2.83 -5.88 -1.92
CA SER A 122 -4.03 -5.90 -2.78
C SER A 122 -3.85 -5.04 -4.04
N GLY A 123 -3.08 -3.95 -3.98
CA GLY A 123 -2.75 -3.16 -5.17
C GLY A 123 -1.98 -3.95 -6.22
N VAL A 124 -1.04 -4.82 -5.79
CA VAL A 124 -0.31 -5.72 -6.70
C VAL A 124 -1.25 -6.80 -7.25
N ALA A 125 -2.10 -7.38 -6.41
CA ALA A 125 -3.06 -8.40 -6.84
C ALA A 125 -4.07 -7.85 -7.87
N ILE A 126 -4.62 -6.66 -7.63
CA ILE A 126 -5.54 -5.98 -8.58
C ILE A 126 -4.85 -5.78 -9.93
N TYR A 127 -3.58 -5.37 -9.95
CA TYR A 127 -2.81 -5.23 -11.19
C TYR A 127 -2.70 -6.56 -11.93
N TRP A 128 -2.25 -7.64 -11.28
CA TRP A 128 -2.13 -8.95 -11.94
C TRP A 128 -3.46 -9.51 -12.43
N MET A 129 -4.56 -9.21 -11.76
CA MET A 129 -5.89 -9.65 -12.20
C MET A 129 -6.38 -8.96 -13.47
N ILE A 130 -5.99 -7.69 -13.68
CA ILE A 130 -6.40 -6.91 -14.85
C ILE A 130 -5.34 -6.86 -15.95
N GLU A 131 -4.08 -7.17 -15.64
CA GLU A 131 -2.93 -7.17 -16.56
C GLU A 131 -3.17 -7.95 -17.86
N PRO A 132 -3.76 -9.17 -17.84
CA PRO A 132 -4.03 -9.92 -19.07
C PRO A 132 -5.05 -9.26 -20.01
N TYR A 133 -5.72 -8.20 -19.54
CA TYR A 133 -6.79 -7.50 -20.25
C TYR A 133 -6.41 -6.06 -20.62
N TYR A 134 -5.16 -5.65 -20.38
CA TYR A 134 -4.60 -4.40 -20.89
C TYR A 134 -4.14 -4.52 -22.34
#